data_AF-C4NU26-F1
#
_entry.id   AF-C4NU26-F1
#
_cell.length_a   1.000
_cell.length_b   1.000
_cell.length_c   1.000
_cell.angle_alpha   90.00
_cell.angle_beta   90.00
_cell.angle_gamma   90.00
#
_symmetry.space_group_name_H-M   'P 1'
#
loop_
_entity.id
_entity.type
_entity.pdbx_description
1 polymer ?
#
loop_
_entity_poly.entity_id
_entity_poly.type
_entity_poly.pdbx_seq_one_letter_code
_entity_poly.pdbx_strand_id
1 'polypeptide(L)' 'LQAGMYMMMYTITASLPLLMGIMHISHQMNSLNMFSIHSLYLTNPQAWWLVLMAAFMVKMPMFGTHLWLPK' A
#
# COMPACT_ATOMS: atom_id res chain seq x y z
N LEU A 1 -4.61 -1.22 26.84
CA LEU A 1 -5.24 -0.31 25.84
C LEU A 1 -4.23 0.22 24.81
N GLN A 2 -3.03 0.61 25.24
CA GLN A 2 -2.01 1.17 24.34
C GLN A 2 -1.60 0.24 23.18
N ALA A 3 -1.43 -1.06 23.44
CA ALA A 3 -1.06 -2.05 22.40
C ALA A 3 -2.11 -2.21 21.28
N GLY A 4 -3.40 -2.04 21.61
CA GLY A 4 -4.48 -2.04 20.63
C GLY A 4 -4.43 -0.82 19.71
N MET A 5 -4.16 0.36 20.28
CA MET A 5 -3.98 1.60 19.51
C MET A 5 -2.79 1.51 18.54
N TYR A 6 -1.66 0.94 18.99
CA TYR A 6 -0.49 0.76 18.11
C TYR A 6 -0.75 -0.22 16.96
N MET A 7 -1.47 -1.33 17.22
CA MET A 7 -1.87 -2.26 16.15
C MET A 7 -2.80 -1.58 15.14
N MET A 8 -3.77 -0.79 15.62
CA MET A 8 -4.73 -0.09 14.76
C MET A 8 -4.05 0.98 13.90
N MET A 9 -3.14 1.77 14.47
CA MET A 9 -2.38 2.76 13.70
C MET A 9 -1.48 2.09 12.65
N TYR A 10 -0.93 0.92 12.96
CA TYR A 10 -0.15 0.15 11.99
C TYR A 10 -1.00 -0.33 10.81
N THR A 11 -2.19 -0.90 11.05
CA THR A 11 -3.07 -1.36 9.95
C THR A 11 -3.65 -0.20 9.13
N ILE A 12 -3.92 0.95 9.74
CA ILE A 12 -4.42 2.14 9.04
C ILE A 12 -3.32 2.74 8.17
N THR A 13 -2.13 3.01 8.74
CA THR A 13 -1.00 3.55 7.97
C THR A 13 -0.55 2.61 6.87
N ALA A 14 -0.68 1.31 7.09
CA ALA A 14 -0.46 0.28 6.08
C ALA A 14 -1.43 0.33 4.89
N SER A 15 -2.71 0.54 5.17
CA SER A 15 -3.76 0.47 4.13
C SER A 15 -3.86 1.75 3.29
N LEU A 16 -3.47 2.91 3.83
CA LEU A 16 -3.59 4.21 3.14
C LEU A 16 -2.80 4.34 1.82
N PRO A 17 -1.51 3.94 1.72
CA PRO A 17 -0.73 4.05 0.48
C PRO A 17 -1.30 3.16 -0.62
N LEU A 18 -1.76 1.96 -0.25
CA LEU A 18 -2.37 1.02 -1.17
C LEU A 18 -3.71 1.54 -1.69
N LEU A 19 -4.54 2.11 -0.80
CA LEU A 19 -5.80 2.74 -1.18
C LEU A 19 -5.57 3.91 -2.16
N MET A 20 -4.59 4.77 -1.88
CA MET A 20 -4.23 5.90 -2.74
C MET A 20 -3.78 5.41 -4.13
N GLY A 21 -3.01 4.31 -4.17
CA GLY A 21 -2.68 3.59 -5.38
C GLY A 21 -3.93 3.20 -6.17
N ILE A 22 -4.84 2.44 -5.56
CA ILE A 22 -6.07 1.94 -6.22
C ILE A 22 -6.95 3.08 -6.75
N MET A 23 -7.11 4.18 -6.00
CA MET A 23 -7.89 5.34 -6.48
C MET A 23 -7.26 5.99 -7.71
N HIS A 24 -5.94 6.02 -7.81
CA HIS A 24 -5.26 6.52 -9.00
C HIS A 24 -5.51 5.61 -10.22
N ILE A 25 -5.55 4.28 -10.02
CA ILE A 25 -5.90 3.32 -11.09
C ILE A 25 -7.32 3.51 -11.57
N SER A 26 -8.28 3.61 -10.64
CA SER A 26 -9.69 3.78 -10.99
C SER A 26 -9.92 5.07 -11.75
N HIS A 27 -9.23 6.16 -11.41
CA HIS A 27 -9.31 7.41 -12.14
C HIS A 27 -8.76 7.32 -13.58
N GLN A 28 -7.71 6.53 -13.82
CA GLN A 28 -7.10 6.45 -15.15
C GLN A 28 -7.79 5.46 -16.10
N MET A 29 -8.28 4.32 -15.61
CA MET A 29 -8.85 3.27 -16.48
C MET A 29 -10.37 3.10 -16.34
N ASN A 30 -11.03 3.85 -15.45
CA ASN A 30 -12.45 3.67 -15.06
C ASN A 30 -12.82 2.21 -14.72
N SER A 31 -11.83 1.34 -14.54
CA SER A 31 -11.96 -0.09 -14.34
C SER A 31 -10.77 -0.60 -13.53
N LEU A 32 -11.03 -1.58 -12.68
CA LEU A 32 -10.06 -2.18 -11.75
C LEU A 32 -9.69 -3.61 -12.15
N ASN A 33 -9.98 -4.00 -13.40
CA ASN A 33 -9.66 -5.34 -13.87
C ASN A 33 -8.14 -5.55 -13.91
N MET A 34 -7.69 -6.69 -13.38
CA MET A 34 -6.26 -7.00 -13.33
C MET A 34 -5.61 -7.04 -14.72
N PHE A 35 -6.36 -7.48 -15.73
CA PHE A 35 -5.91 -7.48 -17.12
C PHE A 35 -5.75 -6.07 -17.72
N SER A 36 -6.60 -5.12 -17.35
CA SER A 36 -6.49 -3.73 -17.82
C SER A 36 -5.39 -2.94 -17.11
N ILE A 37 -4.87 -3.43 -15.98
CA ILE A 37 -3.73 -2.82 -15.30
C ILE A 37 -2.41 -3.11 -16.05
N HIS A 38 -2.35 -4.18 -16.85
CA HIS A 38 -1.16 -4.51 -17.62
C HIS A 38 -0.83 -3.45 -18.69
N SER A 39 -1.84 -2.87 -19.34
CA SER A 39 -1.65 -1.79 -20.32
C SER A 39 -1.17 -0.50 -19.66
N LEU A 40 -1.64 -0.19 -18.45
CA LEU A 40 -1.19 0.96 -17.66
C LEU A 40 0.30 0.89 -17.27
N TYR A 41 0.78 -0.31 -16.93
CA TYR A 41 2.18 -0.50 -16.55
C TYR A 41 3.14 -0.10 -17.67
N LEU A 42 2.74 -0.33 -18.93
CA LEU A 42 3.49 0.08 -20.12
C LEU A 42 3.52 1.61 -20.31
N THR A 43 2.47 2.30 -19.90
CA THR A 43 2.35 3.76 -20.10
C THR A 43 3.12 4.59 -19.08
N ASN A 44 3.23 4.13 -17.82
CA ASN A 44 3.83 4.96 -16.77
C ASN A 44 4.56 4.14 -15.68
N PRO A 45 5.62 3.39 -16.03
CA PRO A 45 6.21 2.37 -15.17
C PRO A 45 6.76 2.92 -13.84
N GLN A 46 7.21 4.18 -13.80
CA GLN A 46 7.77 4.79 -12.59
C GLN A 46 6.72 5.02 -11.48
N ALA A 47 5.53 5.51 -11.84
CA ALA A 47 4.45 5.72 -10.88
C ALA A 47 3.95 4.38 -10.31
N TRP A 48 3.85 3.36 -11.16
CA TRP A 48 3.45 2.01 -10.77
C TRP A 48 4.47 1.31 -9.88
N TRP A 49 5.76 1.49 -10.18
CA TRP A 49 6.84 0.99 -9.34
C TRP A 49 6.81 1.59 -7.94
N LEU A 50 6.56 2.91 -7.82
CA LEU A 50 6.42 3.58 -6.53
C LEU A 50 5.23 3.06 -5.71
N VAL A 51 4.06 2.86 -6.34
CA VAL A 51 2.86 2.35 -5.66
C VAL A 51 3.08 0.91 -5.17
N LEU A 52 3.68 0.05 -6.00
CA LEU A 52 4.02 -1.33 -5.62
C LEU A 52 5.05 -1.37 -4.49
N MET A 53 6.08 -0.53 -4.54
CA MET A 53 7.06 -0.42 -3.46
C MET A 53 6.46 0.11 -2.16
N ALA A 54 5.59 1.12 -2.22
CA ALA A 54 4.88 1.62 -1.04
C ALA A 54 3.99 0.55 -0.39
N ALA A 55 3.28 -0.25 -1.19
CA ALA A 55 2.48 -1.38 -0.71
C ALA A 55 3.35 -2.49 -0.08
N PHE A 56 4.57 -2.68 -0.58
CA PHE A 56 5.50 -3.70 -0.09
C PHE A 56 6.23 -3.25 1.19
N MET A 57 6.65 -1.99 1.27
CA MET A 57 7.31 -1.39 2.44
C MET A 57 6.45 -1.45 3.71
N VAL A 58 5.14 -1.40 3.53
CA VAL A 58 4.15 -1.56 4.59
C VAL A 58 4.07 -3.00 5.13
N LYS A 59 4.28 -4.01 4.28
CA LYS A 59 4.16 -5.44 4.65
C LYS A 59 5.48 -6.03 5.14
N MET A 60 6.61 -5.43 4.78
CA MET A 60 7.92 -5.86 5.26
C MET A 60 8.16 -5.31 6.67
N PRO A 61 8.69 -6.12 7.60
CA PRO A 61 9.03 -5.67 8.94
C PRO A 61 10.23 -4.71 8.87
N MET A 62 9.96 -3.43 8.58
CA MET A 62 10.92 -2.36 8.75
C MET A 62 11.13 -2.19 10.25
N PHE A 63 12.39 -2.28 10.71
CA PHE A 63 12.83 -2.39 12.11
C PHE A 63 12.18 -1.44 13.15
N GLY A 64 11.45 -0.39 12.74
CA GLY A 64 10.66 0.48 13.61
C GLY A 64 9.29 -0.06 14.06
N THR A 65 8.79 -1.16 13.48
CA THR A 65 7.47 -1.75 13.82
C THR A 65 7.55 -2.88 14.85
N HIS A 66 8.77 -3.23 15.27
CA HIS A 66 9.04 -4.21 16.32
C HIS A 66 8.77 -3.66 17.74
N LEU A 67 7.96 -2.60 17.86
CA LEU A 67 7.46 -2.04 19.11
C LEU A 67 6.14 -2.70 19.55
N TRP A 68 5.52 -3.52 18.69
CA TRP A 68 4.28 -4.24 19.00
C TRP A 68 4.52 -5.60 19.66
N LEU A 69 5.73 -6.18 19.54
CA LEU A 69 6.04 -7.35 20.35
C LEU A 69 6.15 -6.91 21.81
N PRO A 70 5.34 -7.48 22.72
CA PRO A 70 5.57 -7.28 24.13
C PRO A 70 6.95 -7.86 24.45
N LYS A 71 7.73 -7.13 25.25
CA LYS A 71 8.42 -7.84 26.31
C LYS A 71 7.39 -8.25 27.34
#